data_AF-A0A432FNP2-F1
#
_entry.id   AF-A0A432FNP2-F1
#
_cell.length_a   1.000
_cell.length_b   1.000
_cell.length_c   1.000
_cell.angle_alpha   90.00
_cell.angle_beta   90.00
_cell.angle_gamma   90.00
#
_symmetry.space_group_name_H-M   'P 1'
#
loop_
_entity.id
_entity.type
_entity.pdbx_description
1 polymer ?
#
loop_
_entity_poly.entity_id
_entity_poly.type
_entity_poly.pdbx_seq_one_letter_code
_entity_poly.pdbx_strand_id
1 'polypeptide(L)'
;MKFFWLIVGSFLIVNGQQTNNNDYINISPPRLDGKTVIIDGHLDEPAWTSASSRSGFRSYLPVDGRPVEDDTEIRIWYSPTALYVGIIAHEIHGEVRSTLADRDKLENDDYLILILDTYDDKRSAFAFAVNPLGQQGDGIITDNTSMGRNSKPFRLDD
;
A
#
# COMPACT_ATOMS: atom_id res chain seq x y z
N MET A 1 65.48 18.59 29.42
CA MET A 1 64.14 18.00 29.59
C MET A 1 63.29 18.41 28.39
N LYS A 2 62.80 17.46 27.59
CA LYS A 2 61.91 17.72 26.45
C LYS A 2 60.59 17.04 26.74
N PHE A 3 59.51 17.82 26.87
CA PHE A 3 58.16 17.29 27.02
C PHE A 3 57.64 16.85 25.65
N PHE A 4 57.22 15.60 25.58
CA PHE A 4 56.55 15.02 24.41
C PHE A 4 55.05 15.01 24.73
N TRP A 5 54.25 15.72 23.94
CA TRP A 5 52.79 15.63 24.00
C TRP A 5 52.31 14.93 22.72
N LEU A 6 51.61 13.82 22.89
CA LEU A 6 50.95 13.09 21.81
C LEU A 6 49.44 13.16 22.11
N ILE A 7 48.70 13.96 21.35
CA ILE A 7 47.23 13.95 21.37
C ILE A 7 46.80 13.03 20.22
N VAL A 8 46.33 11.84 20.54
CA VAL A 8 45.59 10.99 19.60
C VAL A 8 44.12 11.26 19.85
N GLY A 9 43.55 12.15 19.03
CA GLY A 9 42.10 12.34 18.97
C GLY A 9 41.52 11.43 17.90
N SER A 10 41.04 10.25 18.28
CA SER A 10 40.14 9.46 17.43
C SER A 10 38.74 10.08 17.51
N PHE A 11 38.38 10.92 16.54
CA PHE A 11 36.99 11.31 16.34
C PHE A 11 36.29 10.20 15.56
N LEU A 12 35.61 9.30 16.27
CA LEU A 12 34.56 8.49 15.67
C LEU A 12 33.36 9.40 15.46
N ILE A 13 33.20 9.92 14.24
CA ILE A 13 31.91 10.45 13.81
C ILE A 13 31.03 9.22 13.55
N VAL A 14 30.29 8.80 14.57
CA VAL A 14 29.11 7.97 14.35
C VAL A 14 28.11 8.91 13.67
N ASN A 15 28.06 8.86 12.33
CA ASN A 15 26.89 9.30 11.61
C ASN A 15 25.78 8.32 11.98
N GLY A 16 25.11 8.58 13.10
CA GLY A 16 23.78 8.02 13.31
C GLY A 16 22.96 8.50 12.12
N GLN A 17 22.53 7.57 11.27
CA GLN A 17 21.53 7.91 10.28
C GLN A 17 20.31 8.41 11.08
N GLN A 18 20.10 9.71 11.09
CA GLN A 18 18.77 10.24 11.34
C GLN A 18 17.92 9.74 10.17
N THR A 19 17.30 8.58 10.38
CA THR A 19 16.18 8.14 9.57
C THR A 19 15.04 9.09 9.90
N ASN A 20 15.00 10.25 9.24
CA ASN A 20 13.80 11.07 9.15
C ASN A 20 12.79 10.30 8.26
N ASN A 21 12.37 9.11 8.69
CA ASN A 21 11.56 8.17 7.91
C ASN A 21 10.07 8.47 8.04
N ASN A 22 9.69 9.72 7.82
CA ASN A 22 8.32 10.02 7.42
C ASN A 22 8.33 10.28 5.91
N ASP A 23 8.79 9.27 5.15
CA ASP A 23 8.67 9.20 3.69
C ASP A 23 7.21 8.88 3.35
N TYR A 24 6.31 9.82 3.63
CA TYR A 24 4.95 9.72 3.12
C TYR A 24 5.03 9.72 1.60
N ILE A 25 4.53 8.65 0.98
CA ILE A 25 4.39 8.60 -0.47
C ILE A 25 3.30 9.59 -0.84
N ASN A 26 3.68 10.77 -1.32
CA ASN A 26 2.74 11.77 -1.81
C ASN A 26 2.42 11.47 -3.27
N ILE A 27 1.16 11.08 -3.52
CA ILE A 27 0.61 10.89 -4.86
C ILE A 27 -0.48 11.93 -5.04
N SER A 28 -0.45 12.66 -6.16
CA SER A 28 -1.54 13.54 -6.57
C SER A 28 -2.23 12.90 -7.78
N PRO A 29 -3.35 12.17 -7.60
CA PRO A 29 -4.10 11.62 -8.72
C PRO A 29 -4.71 12.75 -9.55
N PRO A 30 -4.65 12.69 -10.90
CA PRO A 30 -5.30 13.68 -11.73
C PRO A 30 -6.81 13.46 -11.79
N ARG A 31 -7.56 14.55 -11.95
CA ARG A 31 -8.97 14.51 -12.31
C ARG A 31 -9.12 14.35 -13.82
N LEU A 32 -9.81 13.32 -14.28
CA LEU A 32 -10.09 13.09 -15.69
C LEU A 32 -11.61 13.07 -15.93
N ASP A 33 -12.13 14.12 -16.55
CA ASP A 33 -13.55 14.25 -16.86
C ASP A 33 -13.88 13.60 -18.22
N GLY A 34 -15.07 12.98 -18.33
CA GLY A 34 -15.55 12.37 -19.58
C GLY A 34 -14.77 11.14 -20.05
N LYS A 35 -13.92 10.57 -19.19
CA LYS A 35 -13.25 9.28 -19.44
C LYS A 35 -14.13 8.14 -18.95
N THR A 36 -14.12 7.03 -19.68
CA THR A 36 -14.79 5.79 -19.32
C THR A 36 -13.75 4.68 -19.36
N VAL A 37 -13.82 3.79 -18.37
CA VAL A 37 -13.01 2.57 -18.29
C VAL A 37 -13.96 1.40 -18.08
N ILE A 38 -13.62 0.25 -18.63
CA ILE A 38 -14.30 -1.00 -18.36
C ILE A 38 -13.63 -1.62 -17.14
N ILE A 39 -14.42 -2.10 -16.18
CA ILE A 39 -13.88 -2.74 -14.99
C ILE A 39 -13.77 -4.24 -15.27
N ASP A 40 -12.76 -4.62 -16.04
CA ASP A 40 -12.46 -6.01 -16.43
C ASP A 40 -11.09 -6.51 -15.92
N GLY A 41 -10.35 -5.67 -15.22
CA GLY A 41 -9.02 -5.99 -14.68
C GLY A 41 -7.87 -5.69 -15.64
N HIS A 42 -8.16 -5.26 -16.88
CA HIS A 42 -7.15 -4.79 -17.82
C HIS A 42 -6.99 -3.27 -17.72
N LEU A 43 -5.74 -2.78 -17.76
CA LEU A 43 -5.43 -1.34 -17.62
C LEU A 43 -5.05 -0.73 -18.98
N ASP A 44 -5.83 -1.07 -20.01
CA ASP A 44 -5.50 -0.80 -21.41
C ASP A 44 -6.11 0.51 -21.91
N GLU A 45 -7.09 1.08 -21.19
CA GLU A 45 -7.72 2.32 -21.61
C GLU A 45 -6.80 3.55 -21.49
N PRO A 46 -6.97 4.57 -22.36
CA PRO A 46 -6.15 5.77 -22.35
C PRO A 46 -6.16 6.57 -21.04
N ALA A 47 -7.15 6.38 -20.17
CA ALA A 47 -7.20 7.01 -18.86
C ALA A 47 -6.01 6.56 -17.98
N TRP A 48 -5.61 5.29 -18.08
CA TRP A 48 -4.53 4.72 -17.27
C TRP A 48 -3.14 5.25 -17.65
N THR A 49 -2.94 5.68 -18.90
CA THR A 49 -1.69 6.37 -19.30
C THR A 49 -1.55 7.74 -18.66
N SER A 50 -2.68 8.40 -18.38
CA SER A 50 -2.69 9.71 -17.71
C SER A 50 -2.69 9.60 -16.19
N ALA A 51 -2.89 8.40 -15.63
CA ALA A 51 -3.00 8.19 -14.19
C ALA A 51 -1.65 8.39 -13.49
N SER A 52 -1.70 8.82 -12.23
CA SER A 52 -0.50 8.84 -11.40
C SER A 52 -0.12 7.40 -11.05
N SER A 53 1.10 6.99 -11.40
CA SER A 53 1.62 5.65 -11.12
C SER A 53 2.62 5.67 -9.96
N ARG A 54 2.60 4.62 -9.13
CA ARG A 54 3.57 4.41 -8.06
C ARG A 54 3.91 2.93 -7.92
N SER A 55 5.20 2.64 -7.78
CA SER A 55 5.73 1.34 -7.36
C SER A 55 6.85 1.53 -6.32
N GLY A 56 7.59 0.47 -6.01
CA GLY A 56 8.69 0.51 -5.05
C GLY A 56 8.18 0.65 -3.61
N PHE A 57 7.13 -0.10 -3.28
CA PHE A 57 6.60 -0.16 -1.93
C PHE A 57 7.61 -0.86 -1.00
N ARG A 58 7.30 -0.89 0.30
CA ARG A 58 8.14 -1.57 1.30
C ARG A 58 7.30 -2.58 2.05
N SER A 59 7.94 -3.68 2.41
CA SER A 59 7.31 -4.69 3.26
C SER A 59 7.18 -4.15 4.68
N TYR A 60 5.99 -4.27 5.25
CA TYR A 60 5.72 -3.94 6.65
C TYR A 60 5.92 -5.15 7.57
N LEU A 61 5.62 -6.36 7.06
CA LEU A 61 5.73 -7.62 7.78
C LEU A 61 6.44 -8.67 6.92
N PRO A 62 7.27 -9.55 7.53
CA PRO A 62 7.58 -9.65 8.96
C PRO A 62 8.67 -8.68 9.42
N VAL A 63 9.42 -8.07 8.50
CA VAL A 63 10.48 -7.11 8.80
C VAL A 63 10.18 -5.81 8.07
N ASP A 64 9.89 -4.77 8.85
CA ASP A 64 9.53 -3.45 8.34
C ASP A 64 10.66 -2.81 7.53
N GLY A 65 10.28 -2.06 6.50
CA GLY A 65 11.15 -1.18 5.74
C GLY A 65 12.02 -1.86 4.67
N ARG A 66 11.95 -3.19 4.51
CA ARG A 66 12.69 -3.88 3.43
C ARG A 66 12.03 -3.61 2.06
N PRO A 67 12.81 -3.50 0.98
CA PRO A 67 12.24 -3.57 -0.37
C PRO A 67 11.39 -4.84 -0.51
N VAL A 68 10.22 -4.72 -1.12
CA VAL A 68 9.45 -5.91 -1.51
C VAL A 68 10.17 -6.64 -2.63
N GLU A 69 10.17 -7.97 -2.55
CA GLU A 69 10.65 -8.85 -3.63
C GLU A 69 9.64 -8.87 -4.79
N ASP A 70 8.35 -8.87 -4.43
CA ASP A 70 7.20 -8.73 -5.31
C ASP A 70 6.72 -7.27 -5.37
N ASP A 71 7.21 -6.50 -6.34
CA ASP A 71 6.79 -5.11 -6.48
C ASP A 71 5.35 -5.02 -7.02
N THR A 72 4.61 -4.06 -6.49
CA THR A 72 3.24 -3.73 -6.91
C THR A 72 3.24 -2.36 -7.56
N GLU A 73 2.65 -2.24 -8.74
CA GLU A 73 2.36 -0.94 -9.36
C GLU A 73 0.92 -0.55 -9.08
N ILE A 74 0.70 0.68 -8.61
CA ILE A 74 -0.61 1.27 -8.42
C ILE A 74 -0.76 2.46 -9.36
N ARG A 75 -1.87 2.52 -10.09
CA ARG A 75 -2.28 3.66 -10.92
C ARG A 75 -3.55 4.28 -10.36
N ILE A 76 -3.54 5.59 -10.17
CA ILE A 76 -4.67 6.30 -9.53
C ILE A 76 -5.03 7.54 -10.33
N TRP A 77 -6.34 7.71 -10.57
CA TRP A 77 -6.96 8.93 -11.09
C TRP A 77 -8.40 9.01 -10.57
N TYR A 78 -9.07 10.14 -10.73
CA TYR A 78 -10.47 10.27 -10.32
C TYR A 78 -11.31 11.04 -11.32
N SER A 79 -12.61 10.78 -11.30
CA SER A 79 -13.65 11.50 -12.04
C SER A 79 -14.53 12.30 -11.07
N PRO A 80 -15.53 13.05 -11.56
CA PRO A 80 -16.49 13.71 -10.67
C PRO A 80 -17.28 12.76 -9.76
N THR A 81 -17.33 11.47 -10.08
CA THR A 81 -18.21 10.49 -9.42
C THR A 81 -17.49 9.29 -8.80
N ALA A 82 -16.21 9.07 -9.11
CA ALA A 82 -15.49 7.87 -8.68
C ALA A 82 -13.97 8.09 -8.62
N LEU A 83 -13.33 7.41 -7.67
CA LEU A 83 -11.89 7.17 -7.62
C LEU A 83 -11.59 5.86 -8.37
N TYR A 84 -10.63 5.89 -9.28
CA TYR A 84 -10.19 4.72 -10.03
C TYR A 84 -8.79 4.32 -9.60
N VAL A 85 -8.65 3.06 -9.18
CA VAL A 85 -7.40 2.47 -8.72
C VAL A 85 -7.15 1.21 -9.52
N GLY A 86 -6.11 1.23 -10.35
CA GLY A 86 -5.59 0.07 -11.04
C GLY A 86 -4.40 -0.47 -10.28
N ILE A 87 -4.34 -1.79 -10.08
CA ILE A 87 -3.26 -2.43 -9.31
C ILE A 87 -2.70 -3.57 -10.14
N ILE A 88 -1.38 -3.58 -10.31
CA ILE A 88 -0.61 -4.65 -10.93
C ILE A 88 0.29 -5.22 -9.84
N ALA A 89 -0.11 -6.35 -9.26
CA ALA A 89 0.68 -7.07 -8.26
C ALA A 89 1.43 -8.22 -8.95
N HIS A 90 2.75 -8.25 -8.81
CA HIS A 90 3.56 -9.37 -9.30
C HIS A 90 3.67 -10.46 -8.24
N GLU A 91 3.80 -11.72 -8.67
CA GLU A 91 4.05 -12.87 -7.81
C GLU A 91 5.18 -13.69 -8.44
N ILE A 92 6.39 -13.63 -7.86
CA ILE A 92 7.57 -14.33 -8.39
C ILE A 92 7.78 -15.71 -7.76
N HIS A 93 7.06 -16.04 -6.68
CA HIS A 93 7.27 -17.24 -5.87
C HIS A 93 6.40 -18.42 -6.28
N GLY A 94 5.43 -18.25 -7.19
CA GLY A 94 4.64 -19.35 -7.74
C GLY A 94 3.27 -18.96 -8.25
N GLU A 95 2.26 -19.75 -7.88
CA GLU A 95 0.88 -19.52 -8.27
C GLU A 95 0.20 -18.55 -7.30
N VAL A 96 -0.53 -17.58 -7.85
CA VAL A 96 -1.40 -16.71 -7.07
C VAL A 96 -2.59 -17.52 -6.58
N ARG A 97 -2.78 -17.57 -5.27
CA ARG A 97 -3.84 -18.33 -4.62
C ARG A 97 -5.13 -17.51 -4.60
N SER A 98 -6.15 -18.00 -5.28
CA SER A 98 -7.47 -17.40 -5.25
C SER A 98 -8.55 -18.47 -5.40
N THR A 99 -9.60 -18.36 -4.60
CA THR A 99 -10.76 -19.25 -4.63
C THR A 99 -12.01 -18.48 -5.01
N LEU A 100 -12.92 -19.14 -5.73
CA LEU A 100 -14.25 -18.58 -5.95
C LEU A 100 -15.07 -18.82 -4.69
N ALA A 101 -15.24 -17.78 -3.88
CA ALA A 101 -16.05 -17.82 -2.68
C ALA A 101 -17.03 -16.63 -2.65
N ASP A 102 -17.97 -16.66 -1.70
CA ASP A 102 -18.89 -15.55 -1.47
C ASP A 102 -18.10 -14.27 -1.12
N ARG A 103 -18.70 -13.10 -1.35
CA ARG A 103 -18.17 -11.81 -0.86
C ARG A 103 -17.72 -11.95 0.61
N ASP A 104 -16.67 -11.21 0.97
CA ASP A 104 -16.13 -11.13 2.33
C ASP A 104 -15.34 -12.36 2.82
N LYS A 105 -15.34 -13.49 2.09
CA LYS A 105 -14.57 -14.71 2.43
C LYS A 105 -13.17 -14.78 1.78
N LEU A 106 -12.32 -13.79 2.04
CA LEU A 106 -10.97 -13.67 1.44
C LEU A 106 -9.82 -14.25 2.31
N GLU A 107 -10.11 -14.82 3.47
CA GLU A 107 -9.11 -15.11 4.52
C GLU A 107 -8.01 -16.09 4.12
N ASN A 108 -8.28 -16.94 3.13
CA ASN A 108 -7.37 -17.97 2.67
C ASN A 108 -6.81 -17.68 1.27
N ASP A 109 -7.00 -16.47 0.73
CA ASP A 109 -6.60 -16.11 -0.62
C ASP A 109 -5.53 -15.00 -0.58
N ASP A 110 -4.84 -14.82 -1.70
CA ASP A 110 -4.12 -13.59 -1.99
C ASP A 110 -5.14 -12.50 -2.33
N TYR A 111 -5.03 -11.36 -1.67
CA TYR A 111 -5.91 -10.22 -1.89
C TYR A 111 -5.17 -8.91 -1.64
N LEU A 112 -5.70 -7.85 -2.24
CA LEU A 112 -5.29 -6.48 -1.99
C LEU A 112 -6.35 -5.80 -1.12
N ILE A 113 -5.92 -4.89 -0.23
CA ILE A 113 -6.82 -4.00 0.50
C ILE A 113 -6.46 -2.55 0.19
N LEU A 114 -7.44 -1.78 -0.26
CA LEU A 114 -7.40 -0.32 -0.33
C LEU A 114 -8.05 0.26 0.93
N ILE A 115 -7.28 1.03 1.71
CA ILE A 115 -7.77 1.72 2.90
C ILE A 115 -7.79 3.23 2.62
N LEU A 116 -8.95 3.86 2.83
CA LEU A 116 -9.19 5.27 2.57
C LEU A 116 -9.70 5.96 3.83
N ASP A 117 -8.84 6.78 4.46
CA ASP A 117 -9.28 7.80 5.41
C ASP A 117 -9.63 9.06 4.63
N THR A 118 -10.93 9.26 4.38
CA THR A 118 -11.42 10.39 3.58
C THR A 118 -11.49 11.70 4.37
N TYR A 119 -11.39 11.65 5.69
CA TYR A 119 -11.45 12.82 6.57
C TYR A 119 -10.09 13.22 7.15
N ASP A 120 -9.06 12.37 6.97
CA ASP A 120 -7.73 12.49 7.58
C ASP A 120 -7.82 12.68 9.12
N ASP A 121 -8.83 12.07 9.73
CA ASP A 121 -9.07 12.18 11.17
C ASP A 121 -8.32 11.09 11.95
N LYS A 122 -7.81 10.07 11.26
CA LYS A 122 -7.07 8.92 11.81
C LYS A 122 -7.88 8.11 12.82
N ARG A 123 -9.21 8.22 12.76
CA ARG A 123 -10.15 7.52 13.64
C ARG A 123 -11.03 6.55 12.88
N SER A 124 -11.29 6.84 11.60
CA SER A 124 -12.06 5.94 10.74
C SER A 124 -11.53 5.91 9.32
N ALA A 125 -11.64 4.74 8.68
CA ALA A 125 -11.31 4.58 7.26
C ALA A 125 -12.22 3.53 6.62
N PHE A 126 -12.53 3.72 5.34
CA PHE A 126 -13.14 2.69 4.52
C PHE A 126 -12.06 1.70 4.07
N ALA A 127 -12.39 0.42 4.06
CA ALA A 127 -11.54 -0.62 3.53
C ALA A 127 -12.28 -1.36 2.42
N PHE A 128 -11.59 -1.59 1.30
CA PHE A 128 -12.08 -2.37 0.18
C PHE A 128 -11.04 -3.42 -0.15
N ALA A 129 -11.47 -4.67 -0.32
CA ALA A 129 -10.61 -5.79 -0.64
C ALA A 129 -11.04 -6.46 -1.94
N VAL A 130 -10.06 -6.97 -2.67
CA VAL A 130 -10.30 -7.74 -3.90
C VAL A 130 -9.25 -8.83 -4.07
N ASN A 131 -9.66 -10.02 -4.49
CA ASN A 131 -8.76 -11.09 -4.92
C ASN A 131 -8.61 -11.12 -6.45
N PRO A 132 -7.64 -11.87 -7.02
CA PRO A 132 -7.44 -11.98 -8.46
C PRO A 132 -8.64 -12.49 -9.26
N LEU A 133 -9.57 -13.23 -8.64
CA LEU A 133 -10.81 -13.69 -9.28
C LEU A 133 -11.96 -12.67 -9.18
N GLY A 134 -11.71 -11.48 -8.62
CA GLY A 134 -12.69 -10.41 -8.50
C GLY A 134 -13.68 -10.59 -7.34
N GLN A 135 -13.41 -11.52 -6.41
CA GLN A 135 -14.15 -11.59 -5.15
C GLN A 135 -13.88 -10.32 -4.34
N GLN A 136 -14.94 -9.69 -3.87
CA GLN A 136 -14.87 -8.42 -3.16
C GLN A 136 -15.05 -8.61 -1.66
N GLY A 137 -14.56 -7.66 -0.89
CA GLY A 137 -15.01 -7.43 0.48
C GLY A 137 -14.80 -5.98 0.87
N ASP A 138 -15.48 -5.52 1.91
CA ASP A 138 -15.47 -4.12 2.29
C ASP A 138 -15.92 -3.94 3.73
N GLY A 139 -15.60 -2.78 4.29
CA GLY A 139 -16.11 -2.37 5.58
C GLY A 139 -15.34 -1.20 6.17
N ILE A 140 -15.39 -1.07 7.49
CA ILE A 140 -14.90 0.12 8.21
C ILE A 140 -13.83 -0.25 9.23
N ILE A 141 -12.73 0.51 9.22
CA ILE A 141 -11.70 0.53 10.25
C ILE A 141 -12.06 1.63 11.24
N THR A 142 -11.97 1.32 12.53
CA THR A 142 -12.12 2.30 13.62
C THR A 142 -10.98 2.13 14.61
N ASP A 143 -10.76 3.12 15.48
CA ASP A 143 -9.85 3.03 16.63
C ASP A 143 -10.15 1.83 17.58
N ASN A 144 -11.37 1.28 17.53
CA ASN A 144 -11.82 0.10 18.26
C ASN A 144 -11.73 -1.22 17.47
N THR A 145 -11.13 -1.22 16.28
CA THR A 145 -10.90 -2.46 15.52
C THR A 145 -9.65 -3.16 16.04
N SER A 146 -9.82 -4.29 16.72
CA SER A 146 -8.71 -5.08 17.26
C SER A 146 -7.87 -5.68 16.12
N MET A 147 -6.65 -5.18 15.93
CA MET A 147 -5.67 -5.73 14.99
C MET A 147 -4.94 -6.94 15.62
N GLY A 148 -5.55 -8.13 15.56
CA GLY A 148 -4.84 -9.38 15.81
C GLY A 148 -3.94 -9.76 14.63
N ARG A 149 -2.81 -10.46 14.88
CA ARG A 149 -1.86 -10.91 13.82
C ARG A 149 -2.50 -11.79 12.73
N ASN A 150 -3.68 -12.36 13.00
CA ASN A 150 -4.41 -13.25 12.07
C ASN A 150 -5.81 -12.72 11.73
N SER A 151 -6.18 -11.50 12.12
CA SER A 151 -7.49 -10.91 11.82
C SER A 151 -7.34 -9.89 10.71
N LYS A 152 -8.34 -9.79 9.83
CA LYS A 152 -8.45 -8.69 8.88
C LYS A 152 -8.29 -7.35 9.61
N PRO A 153 -7.64 -6.34 9.00
CA PRO A 153 -7.43 -5.05 9.66
C PRO A 153 -8.73 -4.23 9.79
N PHE A 154 -9.88 -4.76 9.34
CA PHE A 154 -11.18 -4.10 9.32
C PHE A 154 -12.30 -5.10 9.64
N ARG A 155 -13.48 -4.57 10.03
CA ARG A 155 -14.71 -5.36 10.14
C ARG A 155 -15.44 -5.29 8.80
N LEU A 156 -15.89 -6.44 8.32
CA LEU A 156 -16.76 -6.53 7.15
C LEU A 156 -18.18 -6.22 7.60
N ASP A 157 -18.94 -5.55 6.75
CA ASP A 157 -20.35 -5.30 7.03
C ASP A 157 -21.13 -6.61 6.83
N ASP A 158 -21.70 -7.17 7.91
CA ASP A 158 -22.53 -8.39 7.89
C ASP A 158 -23.91 -8.17 7.21
#